data_AF-A0A2I0PTI2-F1
#
_entry.id   AF-A0A2I0PTI2-F1
#
_cell.length_a   1.000
_cell.length_b   1.000
_cell.length_c   1.000
_cell.angle_alpha   90.00
_cell.angle_beta   90.00
_cell.angle_gamma   90.00
#
_symmetry.space_group_name_H-M   'P 1'
#
loop_
_entity.id
_entity.type
_entity.pdbx_description
1 polymer ?
#
loop_
_entity_poly.entity_id
_entity_poly.type
_entity_poly.pdbx_seq_one_letter_code
_entity_poly.pdbx_strand_id
1 'polypeptide(L)'
;MRLVVTRRNRDETLSMAKGDACRDMPNDSYRERLIKYVPVETIALFIAVYGIMYYLSGTESWFPVVARWILLLCFLGTVLYLWKAEHITDIVQLGISAIGFLIWAYALGVIPIVSLPFYHAIVAGLLLVAYVFLAPLIDGIPDTW
;
A
#
# COMPACT_ATOMS: atom_id res chain seq x y z
N MET A 1 -41.48 6.55 -8.04
CA MET A 1 -42.08 7.82 -8.51
C MET A 1 -40.96 8.64 -9.18
N ARG A 2 -41.13 9.04 -10.44
CA ARG A 2 -40.10 9.75 -11.23
C ARG A 2 -40.27 11.27 -11.05
N LEU A 3 -39.27 11.96 -10.51
CA LEU A 3 -39.28 13.41 -10.36
C LEU A 3 -39.20 14.07 -11.74
N VAL A 4 -40.24 14.82 -12.11
CA VAL A 4 -40.27 15.63 -13.34
C VAL A 4 -39.69 17.00 -13.01
N VAL A 5 -38.47 17.27 -13.47
CA VAL A 5 -37.78 18.55 -13.25
C VAL A 5 -38.40 19.60 -14.18
N THR A 6 -39.14 20.55 -13.61
CA THR A 6 -39.69 21.70 -14.33
C THR A 6 -38.77 22.92 -14.16
N ARG A 7 -38.78 23.86 -15.12
CA ARG A 7 -37.92 25.06 -15.10
C ARG A 7 -38.04 25.91 -13.84
N ARG A 8 -39.16 25.82 -13.11
CA ARG A 8 -39.45 26.57 -11.89
C ARG A 8 -38.80 25.96 -10.63
N ASN A 9 -38.62 24.64 -10.58
CA ASN A 9 -38.04 23.92 -9.44
C ASN A 9 -36.60 23.45 -9.67
N ARG A 10 -35.96 23.94 -10.74
CA ARG A 10 -34.61 23.53 -11.12
C ARG A 10 -33.59 23.85 -10.03
N ASP A 11 -33.67 25.03 -9.43
CA ASP A 11 -32.63 25.49 -8.52
C ASP A 11 -32.76 24.80 -7.15
N GLU A 12 -33.98 24.49 -6.71
CA GLU A 12 -34.24 23.70 -5.50
C GLU A 12 -33.84 22.23 -5.67
N THR A 13 -34.16 21.62 -6.82
CA THR A 13 -33.77 20.23 -7.10
C THR A 13 -32.25 20.07 -7.30
N LEU A 14 -31.58 21.06 -7.90
CA LEU A 14 -30.13 21.10 -8.00
C LEU A 14 -29.48 21.37 -6.63
N SER A 15 -30.07 22.21 -5.78
CA SER A 15 -29.58 22.44 -4.42
C SER A 15 -29.72 21.21 -3.52
N MET A 16 -30.82 20.45 -3.64
CA MET A 16 -31.00 19.16 -2.96
C MET A 16 -30.04 18.09 -3.49
N ALA A 17 -29.89 17.96 -4.81
CA ALA A 17 -28.91 17.04 -5.40
C ALA A 17 -27.46 17.41 -5.02
N LYS A 18 -27.15 18.70 -4.90
CA LYS A 18 -25.83 19.19 -4.48
C LYS A 18 -25.61 19.07 -2.97
N GLY A 19 -26.68 19.15 -2.17
CA GLY A 19 -26.66 18.91 -0.72
C GLY A 19 -26.48 17.44 -0.36
N ASP A 20 -27.06 16.53 -1.15
CA ASP A 20 -26.89 15.08 -0.99
C ASP A 20 -25.54 14.60 -1.57
N ALA A 21 -25.05 15.22 -2.64
CA ALA A 21 -23.71 14.91 -3.20
C ALA A 21 -22.55 15.31 -2.26
N CYS A 22 -22.80 16.14 -1.24
CA CYS A 22 -21.76 16.65 -0.34
C CYS A 22 -21.79 15.99 1.06
N ARG A 23 -22.68 15.04 1.30
CA ARG A 23 -22.93 14.49 2.66
C ARG A 23 -22.76 12.99 2.83
N ASP A 24 -22.28 12.28 1.82
CA ASP A 24 -22.07 10.84 1.94
C ASP A 24 -20.85 10.41 1.09
N MET A 25 -19.67 10.95 1.41
CA MET A 25 -18.46 10.16 1.13
C MET A 25 -18.47 9.05 2.18
N PRO A 26 -18.66 7.78 1.78
CA PRO A 26 -18.68 6.69 2.73
C PRO A 26 -17.31 6.69 3.40
N ASN A 27 -17.28 6.87 4.73
CA ASN A 27 -16.06 6.69 5.47
C ASN A 27 -15.57 5.25 5.20
N ASP A 28 -14.43 5.10 4.51
CA ASP A 28 -13.93 3.79 4.07
C ASP A 28 -13.95 2.81 5.24
N SER A 29 -14.45 1.61 5.00
CA SER A 29 -14.42 0.53 5.98
C SER A 29 -12.97 0.19 6.33
N TYR A 30 -12.71 -0.28 7.55
CA TYR A 30 -11.38 -0.74 8.01
C TYR A 30 -10.66 -1.61 6.96
N ARG A 31 -11.41 -2.50 6.31
CA ARG A 31 -10.89 -3.40 5.28
C ARG A 31 -10.41 -2.64 4.03
N GLU A 32 -11.15 -1.64 3.59
CA GLU A 32 -10.83 -0.85 2.39
C GLU A 32 -9.56 -0.02 2.64
N ARG A 33 -9.45 0.59 3.81
CA ARG A 33 -8.26 1.33 4.23
C ARG A 33 -7.02 0.44 4.31
N LEU A 34 -7.16 -0.77 4.87
CA LEU A 34 -6.05 -1.71 4.95
C LEU A 34 -5.55 -2.10 3.56
N ILE A 35 -6.46 -2.36 2.61
CA ILE A 35 -6.09 -2.73 1.23
C ILE A 35 -5.34 -1.57 0.55
N LYS A 36 -5.73 -0.31 0.79
CA LYS A 36 -5.05 0.89 0.25
C LYS A 36 -3.58 1.04 0.72
N TYR A 37 -3.25 0.55 1.92
CA TYR A 37 -1.90 0.70 2.49
C TYR A 37 -0.97 -0.49 2.22
N VAL A 38 -1.48 -1.60 1.71
CA VAL A 38 -0.67 -2.79 1.45
C VAL A 38 -0.42 -2.89 -0.05
N PRO A 39 0.82 -2.68 -0.53
CA PRO A 39 1.16 -2.83 -1.94
C PRO A 39 1.31 -4.32 -2.31
N VAL A 40 0.20 -5.06 -2.30
CA VAL A 40 0.17 -6.53 -2.44
C VAL A 40 0.81 -6.98 -3.76
N GLU A 41 0.55 -6.26 -4.85
CA GLU A 41 1.07 -6.56 -6.18
C GLU A 41 2.60 -6.52 -6.20
N THR A 42 3.19 -5.50 -5.56
CA THR A 42 4.65 -5.37 -5.56
C THR A 42 5.30 -6.32 -4.57
N ILE A 43 4.64 -6.63 -3.45
CA ILE A 43 5.09 -7.66 -2.51
C ILE A 43 5.08 -9.03 -3.19
N ALA A 44 4.03 -9.37 -3.93
CA ALA A 44 3.93 -10.63 -4.66
C ALA A 44 5.02 -10.75 -5.74
N LEU A 45 5.24 -9.67 -6.51
CA LEU A 45 6.32 -9.60 -7.49
C LEU A 45 7.69 -9.82 -6.82
N PHE A 46 7.94 -9.13 -5.71
CA PHE A 46 9.17 -9.25 -4.95
C PHE A 46 9.41 -10.68 -4.47
N ILE A 47 8.40 -11.32 -3.85
CA ILE A 47 8.50 -12.70 -3.37
C ILE A 47 8.79 -13.65 -4.54
N ALA A 48 8.12 -13.49 -5.68
CA ALA A 48 8.35 -14.33 -6.85
C ALA A 48 9.78 -14.20 -7.37
N VAL A 49 10.25 -12.98 -7.62
CA VAL A 49 11.60 -12.73 -8.15
C VAL A 49 12.67 -13.18 -7.16
N TYR A 50 12.54 -12.80 -5.89
CA TYR A 50 13.48 -13.18 -4.84
C TYR A 50 13.51 -14.69 -4.64
N GLY A 51 12.34 -15.33 -4.55
CA GLY A 51 12.21 -16.77 -4.34
C GLY A 51 12.82 -17.60 -5.48
N ILE A 52 12.55 -17.22 -6.73
CA ILE A 52 13.14 -17.86 -7.91
C ILE A 52 14.66 -17.70 -7.89
N MET A 53 15.17 -16.49 -7.65
CA MET A 53 16.61 -16.26 -7.66
C MET A 53 17.32 -16.96 -6.50
N TYR A 54 16.69 -16.99 -5.32
CA TYR A 54 17.21 -17.73 -4.16
C TYR A 54 17.27 -19.23 -4.43
N TYR A 55 16.25 -19.79 -5.08
CA TYR A 55 16.26 -21.21 -5.46
C TYR A 55 17.40 -21.54 -6.45
N LEU A 56 17.66 -20.66 -7.41
CA LEU A 56 18.69 -20.89 -8.44
C LEU A 56 20.11 -20.63 -7.97
N SER A 57 20.33 -19.69 -7.05
CA SER A 57 21.67 -19.18 -6.74
C SER A 57 21.87 -18.83 -5.26
N GLY A 58 21.01 -19.27 -4.35
CA GLY A 58 21.05 -18.87 -2.94
C GLY A 58 22.33 -19.27 -2.17
N THR A 59 23.10 -20.23 -2.68
CA THR A 59 24.40 -20.65 -2.12
C THR A 59 25.59 -19.91 -2.71
N GLU A 60 25.38 -19.12 -3.77
CA GLU A 60 26.45 -18.40 -4.46
C GLU A 60 26.92 -17.19 -3.64
N SER A 61 28.23 -16.94 -3.63
CA SER A 61 28.84 -15.86 -2.86
C SER A 61 28.42 -14.45 -3.33
N TRP A 62 28.03 -14.32 -4.60
CA TRP A 62 27.55 -13.06 -5.18
C TRP A 62 26.05 -12.80 -4.93
N PHE A 63 25.28 -13.83 -4.56
CA PHE A 63 23.83 -13.71 -4.39
C PHE A 63 23.40 -12.66 -3.36
N PRO A 64 24.06 -12.49 -2.19
CA PRO A 64 23.69 -11.45 -1.23
C PRO A 64 23.74 -10.03 -1.82
N VAL A 65 24.65 -9.77 -2.76
CA VAL A 65 24.75 -8.48 -3.46
C VAL A 65 23.55 -8.31 -4.40
N VAL A 66 23.24 -9.33 -5.19
CA VAL A 66 22.10 -9.30 -6.12
C VAL A 66 20.77 -9.19 -5.36
N ALA A 67 20.62 -9.89 -4.25
CA ALA A 67 19.44 -9.80 -3.39
C ALA A 67 19.19 -8.37 -2.86
N ARG A 68 20.25 -7.61 -2.55
CA ARG A 68 20.14 -6.18 -2.18
C ARG A 68 19.61 -5.35 -3.33
N TRP A 69 20.10 -5.59 -4.55
CA TRP A 69 19.62 -4.90 -5.75
C TRP A 69 18.18 -5.26 -6.09
N ILE A 70 17.76 -6.53 -5.93
CA ILE A 70 16.37 -6.95 -6.11
C ILE A 70 15.45 -6.21 -5.12
N LEU A 71 15.85 -6.14 -3.84
CA LEU A 71 15.09 -5.42 -2.82
C LEU A 71 14.97 -3.93 -3.15
N LEU A 72 16.09 -3.28 -3.52
CA LEU A 72 16.09 -1.87 -3.89
C LEU A 72 15.24 -1.61 -5.15
N LEU A 73 15.34 -2.46 -6.17
CA LEU A 73 14.59 -2.32 -7.41
C LEU A 73 13.09 -2.53 -7.18
N CYS A 74 12.70 -3.53 -6.40
CA CYS A 74 11.29 -3.72 -6.04
C CYS A 74 10.76 -2.56 -5.18
N PHE A 75 11.53 -2.07 -4.20
CA PHE A 75 11.11 -0.91 -3.40
C PHE A 75 10.91 0.34 -4.27
N LEU A 76 11.88 0.64 -5.14
CA LEU A 76 11.77 1.76 -6.07
C LEU A 76 10.61 1.56 -7.05
N GLY A 77 10.42 0.31 -7.49
CA GLY A 77 9.28 -0.12 -8.29
C GLY A 77 7.95 0.11 -7.58
N THR A 78 7.84 -0.17 -6.29
CA THR A 78 6.65 0.09 -5.46
C THR A 78 6.33 1.58 -5.48
N VAL A 79 7.31 2.43 -5.15
CA VAL A 79 7.13 3.88 -5.10
C VAL A 79 6.75 4.45 -6.48
N LEU A 80 7.41 4.00 -7.54
CA LEU A 80 7.11 4.42 -8.91
C LEU A 80 5.74 3.92 -9.39
N TYR A 81 5.34 2.71 -8.99
CA TYR A 81 4.05 2.12 -9.32
C TYR A 81 2.91 2.89 -8.64
N LEU A 82 3.01 3.11 -7.33
CA LEU A 82 2.05 3.92 -6.56
C LEU A 82 1.93 5.33 -7.15
N TRP A 83 3.06 5.95 -7.54
CA TRP A 83 3.04 7.30 -8.09
C TRP A 83 2.44 7.39 -9.50
N LYS A 84 2.78 6.44 -10.39
CA LYS A 84 2.45 6.53 -11.82
C LYS A 84 1.21 5.73 -12.23
N ALA A 85 1.00 4.56 -11.65
CA ALA A 85 -0.13 3.71 -11.98
C ALA A 85 -1.37 4.14 -11.18
N GLU A 86 -1.18 4.40 -9.90
CA GLU A 86 -2.27 4.65 -8.96
C GLU A 86 -2.54 6.15 -8.75
N HIS A 87 -1.72 7.04 -9.33
CA HIS A 87 -1.86 8.49 -9.30
C HIS A 87 -2.07 9.06 -7.88
N ILE A 88 -1.54 8.38 -6.85
CA ILE A 88 -1.68 8.81 -5.47
C ILE A 88 -0.94 10.14 -5.29
N THR A 89 -1.68 11.21 -5.05
CA THR A 89 -1.16 12.56 -4.81
C THR A 89 -0.81 12.79 -3.34
N ASP A 90 -1.32 11.95 -2.42
CA ASP A 90 -1.06 12.04 -1.00
C ASP A 90 0.27 11.41 -0.58
N ILE A 91 1.16 12.27 -0.12
CA ILE A 91 2.51 11.93 0.34
C ILE A 91 2.45 11.01 1.57
N VAL A 92 1.42 11.16 2.41
CA VAL A 92 1.23 10.32 3.62
C VAL A 92 0.88 8.89 3.23
N GLN A 93 -0.04 8.70 2.27
CA GLN A 93 -0.40 7.37 1.79
C GLN A 93 0.78 6.69 1.09
N LEU A 94 1.49 7.42 0.22
CA LEU A 94 2.68 6.92 -0.44
C LEU A 94 3.75 6.48 0.59
N GLY A 95 3.96 7.29 1.63
CA GLY A 95 4.90 7.01 2.70
C GLY A 95 4.54 5.75 3.50
N ILE A 96 3.26 5.61 3.91
CA ILE A 96 2.79 4.46 4.66
C ILE A 96 2.93 3.19 3.82
N SER A 97 2.53 3.20 2.54
CA SER A 97 2.63 2.04 1.66
C SER A 97 4.09 1.64 1.38
N ALA A 98 4.98 2.62 1.20
CA ALA A 98 6.41 2.38 1.03
C ALA A 98 7.05 1.77 2.29
N ILE A 99 6.70 2.31 3.47
CA ILE A 99 7.13 1.73 4.77
C ILE A 99 6.56 0.33 4.92
N GLY A 100 5.29 0.12 4.53
CA GLY A 100 4.64 -1.18 4.52
C GLY A 100 5.44 -2.21 3.74
N PHE A 101 5.87 -1.88 2.52
CA PHE A 101 6.73 -2.77 1.73
C PHE A 101 8.02 -3.16 2.48
N LEU A 102 8.69 -2.19 3.12
CA LEU A 102 9.90 -2.47 3.90
C LEU A 102 9.62 -3.37 5.11
N ILE A 103 8.52 -3.15 5.82
CA ILE A 103 8.11 -3.98 6.97
C ILE A 103 7.83 -5.41 6.50
N TRP A 104 7.15 -5.57 5.37
CA TRP A 104 6.93 -6.87 4.74
C TRP A 104 8.25 -7.55 4.34
N ALA A 105 9.14 -6.85 3.63
CA ALA A 105 10.44 -7.38 3.27
C ALA A 105 11.30 -7.75 4.50
N TYR A 106 11.19 -6.96 5.58
CA TYR A 106 11.86 -7.22 6.84
C TYR A 106 11.33 -8.50 7.52
N ALA A 107 10.02 -8.66 7.57
CA ALA A 107 9.35 -9.83 8.15
C ALA A 107 9.58 -11.12 7.36
N LEU A 108 9.73 -11.03 6.03
CA LEU A 108 10.07 -12.16 5.17
C LEU A 108 11.48 -12.70 5.41
N GLY A 109 12.35 -11.97 6.13
CA GLY A 109 13.67 -12.46 6.49
C GLY A 109 14.56 -12.75 5.28
N VAL A 110 14.54 -11.90 4.27
CA VAL A 110 15.42 -12.06 3.09
C VAL A 110 16.89 -11.87 3.46
N ILE A 111 17.81 -12.47 2.69
CA ILE A 111 19.26 -12.48 2.93
C ILE A 111 19.86 -11.10 3.24
N PRO A 112 19.47 -10.01 2.52
CA PRO A 112 19.93 -8.66 2.83
C PRO A 112 19.55 -8.18 4.24
N ILE A 113 18.41 -8.63 4.76
CA ILE A 113 17.86 -8.21 6.04
C ILE A 113 18.44 -9.05 7.17
N VAL A 114 18.49 -10.38 7.02
CA VAL A 114 19.01 -11.27 8.07
C VAL A 114 20.51 -11.12 8.30
N SER A 115 21.24 -10.54 7.34
CA SER A 115 22.66 -10.21 7.49
C SER A 115 22.90 -8.94 8.31
N LEU A 116 21.86 -8.20 8.71
CA LEU A 116 21.97 -7.03 9.58
C LEU A 116 22.13 -7.46 11.04
N PRO A 117 23.05 -6.84 11.81
CA PRO A 117 23.34 -7.25 13.19
C PRO A 117 22.18 -6.99 14.16
N PHE A 118 21.20 -6.17 13.78
CA PHE A 118 20.02 -5.83 14.55
C PHE A 118 18.77 -6.60 14.10
N TYR A 119 18.91 -7.56 13.19
CA TYR A 119 17.79 -8.39 12.76
C TYR A 119 17.37 -9.37 13.85
N HIS A 120 16.10 -9.32 14.22
CA HIS A 120 15.47 -10.31 15.08
C HIS A 120 14.15 -10.75 14.45
N ALA A 121 14.05 -12.03 14.09
CA ALA A 121 12.86 -12.58 13.43
C ALA A 121 11.57 -12.36 14.25
N ILE A 122 11.64 -12.47 15.58
CA ILE A 122 10.49 -12.23 16.46
C ILE A 122 10.05 -10.75 16.39
N VAL A 123 11.01 -9.82 16.44
CA VAL A 123 10.72 -8.38 16.33
C VAL A 123 10.15 -8.08 14.95
N ALA A 124 10.67 -8.69 13.89
CA ALA A 124 10.19 -8.52 12.53
C ALA A 124 8.72 -8.98 12.37
N GLY A 125 8.37 -10.14 12.93
CA GLY A 125 6.99 -10.63 12.93
C GLY A 125 6.04 -9.74 13.75
N LEU A 126 6.47 -9.31 14.96
CA LEU A 126 5.68 -8.39 15.79
C LEU A 126 5.46 -7.04 15.11
N LEU A 127 6.48 -6.52 14.42
CA LEU A 127 6.39 -5.27 13.66
C LEU A 127 5.38 -5.39 12.51
N LEU A 128 5.37 -6.53 11.80
CA LEU A 128 4.40 -6.79 10.74
C LEU A 128 2.97 -6.86 11.28
N VAL A 129 2.76 -7.58 12.39
CA VAL A 129 1.45 -7.65 13.05
C VAL A 129 1.02 -6.24 13.45
N ALA A 130 1.90 -5.48 14.11
CA ALA A 130 1.62 -4.11 14.49
C ALA A 130 1.27 -3.24 13.28
N TYR A 131 1.97 -3.38 12.15
CA TYR A 131 1.66 -2.65 10.92
C TYR A 131 0.26 -2.97 10.39
N VAL A 132 -0.10 -4.24 10.27
CA VAL A 132 -1.41 -4.66 9.76
C VAL A 132 -2.57 -4.14 10.61
N PHE A 133 -2.37 -4.04 11.93
CA PHE A 133 -3.37 -3.47 12.83
C PHE A 133 -3.35 -1.94 12.84
N LEU A 134 -2.17 -1.30 12.94
CA LEU A 134 -2.05 0.14 13.14
C LEU A 134 -2.18 0.97 11.85
N ALA A 135 -1.73 0.46 10.71
CA ALA A 135 -1.80 1.19 9.44
C ALA A 135 -3.22 1.68 9.11
N PRO A 136 -4.27 0.85 9.15
CA PRO A 136 -5.65 1.29 8.89
C PRO A 136 -6.28 2.16 9.98
N LEU A 137 -5.66 2.30 11.17
CA LEU A 137 -6.10 3.24 12.20
C LEU A 137 -5.70 4.69 11.89
N ILE A 138 -4.76 4.90 10.96
CA ILE A 138 -4.33 6.24 10.57
C ILE A 138 -5.41 6.84 9.67
N ASP A 139 -6.25 7.70 10.23
CA ASP A 139 -7.20 8.53 9.49
C ASP A 139 -6.43 9.60 8.68
N GLY A 140 -6.13 9.31 7.42
CA GLY A 140 -5.42 10.23 6.52
C GLY A 140 -5.68 10.01 5.04
N ILE A 141 -6.72 9.24 4.70
CA ILE A 141 -7.10 8.93 3.31
C ILE A 141 -8.13 9.96 2.85
N PRO A 142 -7.89 10.71 1.76
CA PRO A 142 -8.96 11.37 1.05
C PRO A 142 -9.77 10.34 0.24
N ASP A 143 -11.08 10.54 0.19
CA ASP A 143 -12.05 9.57 -0.32
C ASP A 143 -12.03 9.38 -1.85
N THR A 144 -11.09 10.04 -2.54
CA THR A 144 -11.03 10.10 -4.01
C THR A 144 -9.87 9.28 -4.57
N TRP A 145 -10.21 8.27 -5.37
CA TRP A 145 -9.34 7.55 -6.29
C TRP A 145 -9.12 8.33 -7.59
#